data_AF-A0A803NZK1-F1
#
_entry.id   AF-A0A803NZK1-F1
#
_cell.length_a   1.000
_cell.length_b   1.000
_cell.length_c   1.000
_cell.angle_alpha   90.00
_cell.angle_beta   90.00
_cell.angle_gamma   90.00
#
_symmetry.space_group_name_H-M   'P 1'
#
loop_
_entity.id
_entity.type
_entity.pdbx_description
1 polymer ?
#
loop_
_entity_poly.entity_id
_entity_poly.type
_entity_poly.pdbx_seq_one_letter_code
_entity_poly.pdbx_strand_id
1 'polypeptide(L)'
;MAPAPKSDSAEAIVLNFVNEQNRPLNSQNVADALQKFNLKKASIQKALDNLADGGRISFKEYGKQKIYLARQDQFDIPNTEELTQMKEENARLQKQLEEEKKAIGEVEGEIKSLQSNLTLEQILAKEVKLRMEVKEMEDKLEKLRGGITLVKPEDREAIEKLYSEKISQWRKRKRMFKDLWDAITENSPKNLKEFKEELGLEYDEDVDVSLQSLGELLQRVLFFAKGNIAKFILDLRMVIGLACGREFDIWYKLKLLPVQVVNSIGPSIRHVGLIPSGPPTRGHSEIKNEKGENMGEVTYGGFLVLALRT
;
A
#
# COMPACT_ATOMS: atom_id res chain seq x y z
N MET A 1 5.80 -17.66 63.64
CA MET A 1 4.79 -17.95 62.60
C MET A 1 3.42 -17.56 63.16
N ALA A 2 2.93 -16.38 62.79
CA ALA A 2 1.56 -15.96 63.09
C ALA A 2 0.60 -16.53 62.02
N PRO A 3 -0.63 -16.93 62.39
CA PRO A 3 -1.50 -17.70 61.51
C PRO A 3 -2.10 -16.82 60.41
N ALA A 4 -2.08 -17.32 59.18
CA ALA A 4 -2.75 -16.72 58.03
C ALA A 4 -4.28 -16.76 58.20
N PRO A 5 -5.02 -15.64 58.03
CA PRO A 5 -6.47 -15.68 57.99
C PRO A 5 -6.94 -16.25 56.65
N LYS A 6 -7.78 -17.28 56.73
CA LYS A 6 -8.44 -17.95 55.60
C LYS A 6 -9.84 -17.38 55.38
N SER A 7 -10.21 -17.26 54.10
CA SER A 7 -11.51 -16.86 53.51
C SER A 7 -11.70 -15.35 53.38
N ASP A 8 -11.55 -14.86 52.14
CA ASP A 8 -11.93 -13.51 51.74
C ASP A 8 -13.45 -13.39 51.79
N SER A 9 -14.01 -13.16 52.99
CA SER A 9 -15.40 -12.81 53.19
C SER A 9 -15.75 -11.59 52.33
N ALA A 10 -16.98 -11.51 51.82
CA ALA A 10 -17.43 -10.35 51.04
C ALA A 10 -17.20 -9.02 51.79
N GLU A 11 -17.25 -9.03 53.12
CA GLU A 11 -16.92 -7.88 53.99
C GLU A 11 -15.43 -7.54 53.97
N ALA A 12 -14.53 -8.53 53.95
CA ALA A 12 -13.10 -8.29 53.90
C ALA A 12 -12.68 -7.69 52.55
N ILE A 13 -13.24 -8.20 51.45
CA ILE A 13 -13.01 -7.69 50.09
C ILE A 13 -13.48 -6.23 49.99
N VAL A 14 -14.69 -5.96 50.49
CA VAL A 14 -15.27 -4.61 50.48
C VAL A 14 -14.46 -3.66 51.36
N LEU A 15 -14.02 -4.09 52.56
CA LEU A 15 -13.22 -3.27 53.46
C LEU A 15 -11.86 -2.92 52.86
N ASN A 16 -11.15 -3.89 52.27
CA ASN A 16 -9.88 -3.65 51.60
C ASN A 16 -10.05 -2.66 50.46
N PHE A 17 -11.07 -2.84 49.62
CA PHE A 17 -11.34 -1.91 48.52
C PHE A 17 -11.65 -0.48 49.01
N VAL A 18 -12.47 -0.32 50.05
CA VAL A 18 -12.81 1.01 50.58
C VAL A 18 -11.55 1.69 51.16
N ASN A 19 -10.68 0.94 51.83
CA ASN A 19 -9.42 1.44 52.38
C ASN A 19 -8.40 1.79 51.28
N GLU A 20 -8.26 0.95 50.25
CA GLU A 20 -7.36 1.19 49.11
C GLU A 20 -7.76 2.43 48.30
N GLN A 21 -9.06 2.60 48.03
CA GLN A 21 -9.52 3.74 47.25
C GLN A 21 -9.49 5.06 48.05
N ASN A 22 -9.57 4.98 49.38
CA ASN A 22 -9.54 6.09 50.34
C ASN A 22 -10.28 7.37 49.89
N ARG A 23 -11.45 7.22 49.27
CA ARG A 23 -12.31 8.30 48.77
C ARG A 23 -13.77 8.03 49.08
N PRO A 24 -14.67 9.02 49.03
CA PRO A 24 -16.10 8.80 49.24
C PRO A 24 -16.68 7.88 48.15
N LEU A 25 -17.35 6.81 48.57
CA LEU A 25 -17.91 5.79 47.69
C LEU A 25 -19.41 5.61 47.94
N ASN A 26 -20.18 5.37 46.90
CA ASN A 26 -21.55 4.87 47.02
C ASN A 26 -21.57 3.36 46.74
N SER A 27 -22.68 2.69 47.06
CA SER A 27 -22.78 1.24 46.89
C SER A 27 -22.79 0.76 45.44
N GLN A 28 -23.16 1.63 44.48
CA GLN A 28 -23.09 1.31 43.06
C GLN A 28 -21.64 1.29 42.57
N ASN A 29 -20.85 2.31 42.91
CA ASN A 29 -19.43 2.44 42.56
C ASN A 29 -18.62 1.26 43.11
N VAL A 30 -18.92 0.82 44.33
CA VAL A 30 -18.28 -0.36 44.94
C VAL A 30 -18.70 -1.63 44.20
N ALA A 31 -19.97 -1.77 43.81
CA ALA A 31 -20.45 -2.92 43.05
C ALA A 31 -19.84 -3.02 41.64
N ASP A 32 -19.69 -1.89 40.95
CA ASP A 32 -19.10 -1.83 39.61
C ASP A 32 -17.59 -2.16 39.68
N ALA A 33 -16.87 -1.64 40.67
CA ALA A 33 -15.45 -1.92 40.85
C ALA A 33 -15.17 -3.36 41.31
N LEU A 34 -16.04 -3.93 42.14
CA LEU A 34 -15.93 -5.30 42.65
C LEU A 34 -16.63 -6.35 41.79
N GLN A 35 -17.06 -5.99 40.57
CA GLN A 35 -17.69 -6.94 39.64
C GLN A 35 -16.80 -8.15 39.35
N LYS A 36 -15.47 -7.97 39.37
CA LYS A 36 -14.47 -9.03 39.19
C LYS A 36 -14.53 -10.14 40.26
N PHE A 37 -15.06 -9.83 41.44
CA PHE A 37 -15.22 -10.78 42.56
C PHE A 37 -16.58 -11.48 42.57
N ASN A 38 -17.41 -11.26 41.52
CA ASN A 38 -18.72 -11.88 41.34
C ASN A 38 -19.69 -11.67 42.53
N LEU A 39 -19.53 -10.56 43.25
CA LEU A 39 -20.39 -10.19 44.38
C LEU A 39 -21.66 -9.49 43.88
N LYS A 40 -22.82 -9.88 44.40
CA LYS A 40 -24.09 -9.19 44.11
C LYS A 40 -24.16 -7.85 44.83
N LYS A 41 -24.72 -6.82 44.18
CA LYS A 41 -24.92 -5.47 44.76
C LYS A 41 -25.58 -5.49 46.15
N ALA A 42 -26.60 -6.34 46.35
CA ALA A 42 -27.27 -6.47 47.63
C ALA A 42 -26.34 -7.01 48.74
N SER A 43 -25.43 -7.94 48.40
CA SER A 43 -24.43 -8.48 49.33
C SER A 43 -23.38 -7.43 49.68
N ILE A 44 -22.97 -6.61 48.71
CA ILE A 44 -22.02 -5.50 48.90
C ILE A 44 -22.63 -4.40 49.75
N GLN A 45 -23.87 -4.02 49.48
CA GLN A 45 -24.63 -3.06 50.29
C GLN A 45 -24.71 -3.52 51.75
N LYS A 46 -25.08 -4.79 51.97
CA LYS A 46 -25.14 -5.38 53.32
C LYS A 46 -23.77 -5.40 53.99
N ALA A 47 -22.72 -5.74 53.26
CA ALA A 47 -21.35 -5.70 53.78
C ALA A 47 -20.91 -4.28 54.17
N LEU A 48 -21.21 -3.27 53.34
CA LEU A 48 -20.94 -1.86 53.66
C LEU A 48 -21.70 -1.40 54.91
N ASP A 49 -22.98 -1.74 55.03
CA ASP A 49 -23.77 -1.42 56.21
C ASP A 49 -23.22 -2.12 57.47
N ASN A 50 -22.89 -3.41 57.40
CA ASN A 50 -22.28 -4.16 58.51
C ASN A 50 -20.92 -3.58 58.93
N LEU A 51 -20.08 -3.19 57.98
CA LEU A 51 -18.78 -2.56 58.25
C LEU A 51 -18.93 -1.17 58.86
N ALA A 52 -19.99 -0.46 58.47
CA ALA A 52 -20.32 0.85 59.02
C ALA A 52 -20.83 0.73 60.46
N ASP A 53 -21.73 -0.22 60.73
CA ASP A 53 -22.26 -0.53 62.05
C ASP A 53 -21.17 -1.05 62.99
N GLY A 54 -20.26 -1.88 62.47
CA GLY A 54 -19.05 -2.34 63.17
C GLY A 54 -17.98 -1.25 63.37
N GLY A 55 -18.24 -0.02 62.93
CA GLY A 55 -17.36 1.12 63.09
C GLY A 55 -16.02 1.00 62.37
N ARG A 56 -15.92 0.14 61.34
CA ARG A 56 -14.72 -0.03 60.50
C ARG A 56 -14.66 1.00 59.38
N ILE A 57 -15.83 1.40 58.88
CA ILE A 57 -15.99 2.49 57.91
C ILE A 57 -16.98 3.51 58.46
N SER A 58 -16.91 4.76 58.00
CA SER A 58 -17.91 5.77 58.29
C SER A 58 -18.90 5.86 57.13
N PHE A 59 -20.13 6.27 57.42
CA PHE A 59 -21.12 6.56 56.40
C PHE A 59 -21.86 7.86 56.68
N LYS A 60 -22.40 8.45 55.63
CA LYS A 60 -23.29 9.60 55.71
C LYS A 60 -24.47 9.41 54.78
N GLU A 61 -25.66 9.62 55.31
CA GLU A 61 -26.91 9.55 54.55
C GLU A 61 -27.25 10.87 53.89
N TYR A 62 -27.53 10.80 52.60
CA TYR A 62 -28.01 11.90 51.78
C TYR A 62 -29.33 11.47 51.13
N GLY A 63 -30.44 11.70 51.84
CA GLY A 63 -31.78 11.31 51.40
C GLY A 63 -31.91 9.80 51.24
N LYS A 64 -32.02 9.31 50.00
CA LYS A 64 -32.14 7.87 49.67
C LYS A 64 -30.79 7.16 49.45
N GLN A 65 -29.68 7.89 49.46
CA GLN A 65 -28.35 7.34 49.15
C GLN A 65 -27.44 7.39 50.38
N LYS A 66 -26.64 6.33 50.57
CA LYS A 66 -25.58 6.26 51.58
C LYS A 66 -24.21 6.42 50.91
N ILE A 67 -23.39 7.30 51.47
CA ILE A 67 -21.99 7.48 51.08
C ILE A 67 -21.13 6.87 52.18
N TYR A 68 -20.22 5.98 51.81
CA TYR A 68 -19.31 5.28 52.70
C TYR A 68 -17.88 5.81 52.51
N LEU A 69 -17.12 5.87 53.59
CA LEU A 69 -15.74 6.33 53.60
C LEU A 69 -14.91 5.50 54.60
N ALA A 70 -13.66 5.19 54.25
CA ALA A 70 -12.72 4.63 55.21
C ALA A 70 -12.53 5.61 56.38
N ARG A 71 -12.59 5.13 57.62
CA ARG A 71 -12.29 6.01 58.75
C ARG A 71 -10.82 6.38 58.72
N GLN A 72 -10.49 7.63 58.99
CA GLN A 72 -9.11 8.11 58.90
C GLN A 72 -8.30 7.86 60.18
N ASP A 73 -8.98 7.61 61.30
CA ASP A 73 -8.36 7.33 62.60
C ASP A 73 -7.66 5.97 62.67
N GLN A 74 -7.90 5.09 61.70
CA GLN A 74 -7.18 3.83 61.55
C GLN A 74 -5.80 4.00 60.87
N PHE A 75 -5.48 5.19 60.37
CA PHE A 75 -4.19 5.48 59.73
C PHE A 75 -3.32 6.34 60.64
N ASP A 76 -2.04 6.00 60.74
CA ASP A 76 -1.06 6.82 61.47
C ASP A 76 -0.85 8.13 60.73
N ILE A 77 -0.93 9.24 61.46
CA ILE A 77 -0.64 10.58 60.95
C ILE A 77 0.86 10.81 61.14
N PRO A 78 1.65 10.90 60.05
CA PRO A 78 3.09 11.12 60.17
C PRO A 78 3.38 12.45 60.86
N ASN A 79 4.43 12.48 61.66
CA ASN A 79 4.91 13.73 62.24
C ASN A 79 5.57 14.62 61.16
N THR A 80 5.91 15.87 61.51
CA THR A 80 6.48 16.82 60.55
C THR A 80 7.81 16.37 59.96
N GLU A 81 8.67 15.71 60.75
CA GLU A 81 9.98 15.22 60.32
C GLU A 81 9.84 14.00 59.39
N GLU A 82 9.00 13.03 59.77
CA GLU A 82 8.65 11.87 58.93
C GLU A 82 8.05 12.32 57.59
N LEU A 83 7.16 13.31 57.62
CA LEU A 83 6.58 13.87 56.40
C LEU A 83 7.63 14.51 55.50
N THR A 84 8.63 15.20 56.07
CA THR A 84 9.75 15.75 55.28
C THR A 84 10.62 14.66 54.67
N GLN A 85 10.96 13.61 55.45
CA GLN A 85 11.73 12.47 54.94
C GLN A 85 10.98 11.73 53.81
N MET A 86 9.67 11.51 53.96
CA MET A 86 8.85 10.90 52.92
C MET A 86 8.78 11.75 51.65
N LYS A 87 8.76 13.09 51.77
CA LYS A 87 8.80 13.98 50.60
C LYS A 87 10.14 13.93 49.89
N GLU A 88 11.24 13.91 50.64
CA GLU A 88 12.58 13.80 50.08
C GLU A 88 12.79 12.45 49.38
N GLU A 89 12.32 11.36 50.00
CA GLU A 89 12.37 10.04 49.41
C GLU A 89 11.52 9.94 48.13
N ASN A 90 10.30 10.49 48.14
CA ASN A 90 9.48 10.56 46.93
C ASN A 90 10.16 11.35 45.81
N ALA A 91 10.80 12.48 46.13
CA ALA A 91 11.55 13.26 45.14
C ALA A 91 12.73 12.46 44.58
N ARG A 92 13.45 11.73 45.44
CA ARG A 92 14.55 10.84 45.04
C ARG A 92 14.06 9.72 44.12
N LEU A 93 13.00 9.03 44.49
CA LEU A 93 12.40 7.95 43.70
C LEU A 93 11.86 8.46 42.36
N GLN A 94 11.23 9.64 42.33
CA GLN A 94 10.78 10.26 41.08
C GLN A 94 11.94 10.57 40.14
N LYS A 95 13.07 11.03 40.69
CA LYS A 95 14.28 11.28 39.90
C LYS A 95 14.86 9.99 39.33
N GLN A 96 14.99 8.94 40.15
CA GLN A 96 15.45 7.62 39.70
C GLN A 96 14.53 7.03 38.62
N LEU A 97 13.21 7.18 38.78
CA LEU A 97 12.24 6.73 37.80
C LEU A 97 12.44 7.44 36.44
N GLU A 98 12.73 8.73 36.45
CA GLU A 98 12.97 9.48 35.22
C GLU A 98 14.30 9.10 34.55
N GLU A 99 15.35 8.87 35.34
CA GLU A 99 16.64 8.38 34.86
C GLU A 99 16.52 6.99 34.20
N GLU A 100 15.83 6.05 34.85
CA GLU A 100 15.58 4.71 34.32
C GLU A 100 14.70 4.74 33.06
N LYS A 101 13.65 5.57 33.03
CA LYS A 101 12.83 5.77 31.82
C LYS A 101 13.64 6.27 30.65
N LYS A 102 14.58 7.19 30.90
CA LYS A 102 15.47 7.70 29.87
C LYS A 102 16.39 6.59 29.34
N ALA A 103 16.99 5.79 30.23
CA ALA A 103 17.84 4.66 29.84
C ALA A 103 17.07 3.62 29.01
N ILE A 104 15.82 3.31 29.39
CA ILE A 104 14.93 2.45 28.60
C ILE A 104 14.71 3.03 27.21
N GLY A 105 14.40 4.33 27.11
CA GLY A 105 14.19 4.99 25.83
C GLY A 105 15.42 4.95 24.90
N GLU A 106 16.62 5.06 25.46
CA GLU A 106 17.88 4.93 24.72
C GLU A 106 18.07 3.51 24.17
N VAL A 107 17.93 2.49 25.04
CA VAL A 107 18.06 1.07 24.64
C VAL A 107 16.98 0.66 23.65
N GLU A 108 15.73 1.11 23.82
CA GLU A 108 14.66 0.88 22.84
C GLU A 108 14.97 1.53 21.49
N GLY A 109 15.61 2.70 21.49
CA GLY A 109 16.09 3.37 20.28
C GLY A 109 17.13 2.54 19.55
N GLU A 110 18.12 2.00 20.28
CA GLU A 110 19.13 1.10 19.73
C GLU A 110 18.52 -0.17 19.16
N ILE A 111 17.59 -0.81 19.89
CA ILE A 111 16.88 -2.01 19.42
C ILE A 111 16.15 -1.72 18.11
N LYS A 112 15.42 -0.59 18.02
CA LYS A 112 14.71 -0.20 16.78
C LYS A 112 15.68 0.02 15.63
N SER A 113 16.84 0.65 15.89
CA SER A 113 17.89 0.84 14.89
C SER A 113 18.45 -0.50 14.39
N LEU A 114 18.76 -1.42 15.30
CA LEU A 114 19.26 -2.75 14.95
C LEU A 114 18.22 -3.58 14.20
N GLN A 115 16.95 -3.55 14.62
CA GLN A 115 15.83 -4.24 13.97
C GLN A 115 15.48 -3.68 12.59
N SER A 116 15.86 -2.43 12.29
CA SER A 116 15.69 -1.88 10.93
C SER A 116 16.61 -2.54 9.90
N ASN A 117 17.64 -3.26 10.37
CA ASN A 117 18.55 -4.01 9.54
C ASN A 117 18.15 -5.49 9.49
N LEU A 118 18.46 -6.15 8.38
CA LEU A 118 18.26 -7.59 8.24
C LEU A 118 19.25 -8.33 9.14
N THR A 119 18.80 -9.41 9.76
CA THR A 119 19.71 -10.29 10.50
C THR A 119 20.68 -11.00 9.56
N LEU A 120 21.83 -11.45 10.06
CA LEU A 120 22.83 -12.17 9.26
C LEU A 120 22.21 -13.39 8.56
N GLU A 121 21.36 -14.15 9.26
CA GLU A 121 20.66 -15.30 8.70
C GLU A 121 19.73 -14.90 7.53
N GLN A 122 19.00 -13.78 7.67
CA GLN A 122 18.14 -13.26 6.62
C GLN A 122 18.95 -12.75 5.42
N ILE A 123 20.12 -12.14 5.66
CA ILE A 123 21.03 -11.71 4.60
C ILE A 123 21.54 -12.93 3.82
N LEU A 124 22.02 -13.97 4.50
CA LEU A 124 22.51 -15.19 3.86
C LEU A 124 21.41 -15.88 3.05
N ALA A 125 20.19 -15.97 3.59
CA ALA A 125 19.06 -16.53 2.86
C ALA A 125 18.71 -15.71 1.60
N LYS A 126 18.78 -14.38 1.66
CA LYS A 126 18.58 -13.52 0.49
C LYS A 126 19.71 -13.66 -0.52
N GLU A 127 20.95 -13.76 -0.05
CA GLU A 127 22.11 -13.95 -0.92
C GLU A 127 21.98 -15.24 -1.74
N VAL A 128 21.64 -16.35 -1.11
CA VAL A 128 21.45 -17.64 -1.79
C VAL A 128 20.37 -17.53 -2.87
N LYS A 129 19.22 -16.91 -2.54
CA LYS A 129 18.13 -16.69 -3.51
C LYS A 129 18.57 -15.85 -4.69
N LEU A 130 19.19 -14.70 -4.43
CA LEU A 130 19.67 -13.80 -5.49
C LEU A 130 20.71 -14.48 -6.38
N ARG A 131 21.63 -15.27 -5.81
CA ARG A 131 22.59 -16.05 -6.60
C ARG A 131 21.91 -17.09 -7.49
N MET A 132 20.86 -17.74 -7.01
CA MET A 132 20.07 -18.67 -7.83
C MET A 132 19.34 -17.94 -8.96
N GLU A 133 18.71 -16.80 -8.68
CA GLU A 133 18.03 -15.98 -9.69
C GLU A 133 18.99 -15.46 -10.76
N VAL A 134 20.18 -14.99 -10.36
CA VAL A 134 21.23 -14.56 -11.29
C VAL A 134 21.62 -15.72 -12.21
N LYS A 135 21.88 -16.90 -11.65
CA LYS A 135 22.24 -18.07 -12.44
C LYS A 135 21.12 -18.47 -13.42
N GLU A 136 19.87 -18.47 -12.97
CA GLU A 136 18.73 -18.77 -13.85
C GLU A 136 18.58 -17.75 -14.98
N MET A 137 18.80 -16.47 -14.70
CA MET A 137 18.77 -15.41 -15.69
C MET A 137 19.94 -15.51 -16.68
N GLU A 138 21.13 -15.87 -16.22
CA GLU A 138 22.30 -16.14 -17.06
C GLU A 138 22.05 -17.34 -18.01
N ASP A 139 21.52 -18.45 -17.50
CA ASP A 139 21.17 -19.63 -18.30
C ASP A 139 20.12 -19.29 -19.38
N LYS A 140 19.11 -18.47 -19.04
CA LYS A 140 18.13 -17.97 -20.02
C LYS A 140 18.78 -17.10 -21.07
N LEU A 141 19.70 -16.23 -20.66
CA LEU A 141 20.39 -15.31 -21.55
C LEU A 141 21.32 -16.06 -22.52
N GLU A 142 22.00 -17.10 -22.05
CA GLU A 142 22.83 -17.97 -22.89
C GLU A 142 22.00 -18.71 -23.95
N LYS A 143 20.84 -19.26 -23.57
CA LYS A 143 19.90 -19.88 -24.54
C LYS A 143 19.40 -18.89 -25.59
N LEU A 144 19.05 -17.66 -25.18
CA LEU A 144 18.60 -16.61 -26.09
C LEU A 144 19.72 -16.12 -27.01
N ARG A 145 20.97 -16.08 -26.52
CA ARG A 145 22.16 -15.75 -27.33
C ARG A 145 22.51 -16.87 -28.32
N GLY A 146 22.39 -18.13 -27.92
CA GLY A 146 22.71 -19.28 -28.77
C GLY A 146 21.64 -19.60 -29.83
N GLY A 147 20.37 -19.25 -29.57
CA GLY A 147 19.23 -19.67 -30.39
C GLY A 147 18.81 -18.70 -31.51
N ILE A 148 19.37 -17.51 -31.61
CA ILE A 148 18.88 -16.48 -32.54
C ILE A 148 20.02 -15.96 -33.40
N THR A 149 19.86 -16.12 -34.72
CA THR A 149 20.62 -15.34 -35.71
C THR A 149 20.41 -13.87 -35.38
N LEU A 150 21.43 -13.23 -34.80
CA LEU A 150 21.40 -11.83 -34.39
C LEU A 150 21.38 -10.97 -35.65
N VAL A 151 20.25 -10.90 -36.34
CA VAL A 151 20.05 -9.97 -37.45
C VAL A 151 20.16 -8.59 -36.81
N LYS A 152 21.19 -7.84 -37.23
CA LYS A 152 21.38 -6.49 -36.74
C LYS A 152 20.13 -5.66 -37.09
N PRO A 153 19.68 -4.78 -36.19
CA PRO A 153 18.51 -3.97 -36.46
C PRO A 153 18.66 -3.16 -37.76
N GLU A 154 19.89 -2.77 -38.11
CA GLU A 154 20.22 -2.08 -39.36
C GLU A 154 20.00 -2.97 -40.60
N ASP A 155 20.44 -4.23 -40.56
CA ASP A 155 20.27 -5.18 -41.66
C ASP A 155 18.79 -5.50 -41.87
N ARG A 156 18.02 -5.60 -40.77
CA ARG A 156 16.58 -5.79 -40.82
C ARG A 156 15.86 -4.60 -41.46
N GLU A 157 16.20 -3.38 -41.04
CA GLU A 157 15.59 -2.16 -41.59
C GLU A 157 15.89 -2.00 -43.09
N ALA A 158 17.13 -2.30 -43.51
CA ALA A 158 17.52 -2.26 -44.92
C ALA A 158 16.69 -3.25 -45.77
N ILE A 159 16.52 -4.49 -45.30
CA ILE A 159 15.73 -5.50 -45.99
C ILE A 159 14.24 -5.11 -46.03
N GLU A 160 13.69 -4.57 -44.94
CA GLU A 160 12.29 -4.10 -44.89
C GLU A 160 12.04 -2.95 -45.88
N LYS A 161 12.97 -1.99 -45.98
CA LYS A 161 12.91 -0.89 -46.96
C LYS A 161 12.96 -1.40 -48.40
N LEU A 162 13.93 -2.25 -48.71
CA LEU A 162 14.06 -2.87 -50.04
C LEU A 162 12.79 -3.64 -50.41
N TYR A 163 12.27 -4.45 -49.50
CA TYR A 163 11.06 -5.23 -49.74
C TYR A 163 9.84 -4.33 -50.00
N SER A 164 9.69 -3.24 -49.24
CA SER A 164 8.63 -2.24 -49.44
C SER A 164 8.71 -1.54 -50.80
N GLU A 165 9.90 -1.14 -51.20
CA GLU A 165 10.13 -0.52 -52.50
C GLU A 165 9.78 -1.46 -53.66
N LYS A 166 10.20 -2.73 -53.58
CA LYS A 166 9.93 -3.72 -54.63
C LYS A 166 8.43 -4.03 -54.77
N ILE A 167 7.71 -4.19 -53.66
CA ILE A 167 6.25 -4.38 -53.68
C ILE A 167 5.53 -3.14 -54.25
N SER A 168 5.99 -1.93 -53.90
CA SER A 168 5.44 -0.69 -54.46
C SER A 168 5.66 -0.59 -55.97
N GLN A 169 6.86 -0.93 -56.45
CA GLN A 169 7.18 -0.96 -57.88
C GLN A 169 6.32 -1.98 -58.63
N TRP A 170 6.14 -3.18 -58.08
CA TRP A 170 5.29 -4.21 -58.71
C TRP A 170 3.84 -3.76 -58.80
N ARG A 171 3.26 -3.17 -57.75
CA ARG A 171 1.90 -2.58 -57.80
C ARG A 171 1.75 -1.52 -58.88
N LYS A 172 2.72 -0.62 -59.00
CA LYS A 172 2.71 0.44 -60.02
C LYS A 172 2.77 -0.15 -61.42
N ARG A 173 3.69 -1.09 -61.66
CA ARG A 173 3.85 -1.76 -62.97
C ARG A 173 2.61 -2.57 -63.36
N LYS A 174 2.03 -3.34 -62.43
CA LYS A 174 0.80 -4.10 -62.67
C LYS A 174 -0.37 -3.18 -63.02
N ARG A 175 -0.48 -2.02 -62.35
CA ARG A 175 -1.50 -1.01 -62.68
C ARG A 175 -1.28 -0.39 -64.06
N MET A 176 -0.08 0.08 -64.36
CA MET A 176 0.24 0.67 -65.67
C MET A 176 -0.01 -0.32 -66.82
N PHE A 177 0.39 -1.59 -66.63
CA PHE A 177 0.11 -2.64 -67.61
C PHE A 177 -1.39 -2.84 -67.80
N LYS A 178 -2.15 -2.92 -66.69
CA LYS A 178 -3.60 -3.08 -66.76
C LYS A 178 -4.28 -1.90 -67.46
N ASP A 179 -3.89 -0.67 -67.13
CA ASP A 179 -4.46 0.53 -67.76
C ASP A 179 -4.19 0.55 -69.28
N LEU A 180 -2.99 0.18 -69.72
CA LEU A 180 -2.64 0.04 -71.13
C LEU A 180 -3.37 -1.12 -71.81
N TRP A 181 -3.47 -2.26 -71.13
CA TRP A 181 -4.15 -3.45 -71.63
C TRP A 181 -5.65 -3.20 -71.80
N ASP A 182 -6.28 -2.58 -70.81
CA ASP A 182 -7.70 -2.20 -70.85
C ASP A 182 -7.93 -1.21 -72.01
N ALA A 183 -7.08 -0.18 -72.17
CA ALA A 183 -7.17 0.77 -73.29
C ALA A 183 -7.01 0.12 -74.69
N ILE A 184 -6.17 -0.91 -74.83
CA ILE A 184 -5.99 -1.65 -76.10
C ILE A 184 -7.17 -2.59 -76.35
N THR A 185 -7.73 -3.19 -75.30
CA THR A 185 -8.78 -4.21 -75.41
C THR A 185 -10.20 -3.64 -75.43
N GLU A 186 -10.41 -2.40 -75.00
CA GLU A 186 -11.72 -1.74 -74.88
C GLU A 186 -12.50 -1.69 -76.22
N ASN A 187 -11.80 -1.61 -77.36
CA ASN A 187 -12.41 -1.56 -78.70
C ASN A 187 -11.93 -2.69 -79.62
N SER A 188 -11.34 -3.76 -79.08
CA SER A 188 -10.79 -4.84 -79.90
C SER A 188 -11.84 -5.90 -80.24
N PRO A 189 -12.00 -6.30 -81.53
CA PRO A 189 -12.90 -7.38 -81.93
C PRO A 189 -12.32 -8.78 -81.72
N LYS A 190 -11.09 -8.92 -81.19
CA LYS A 190 -10.42 -10.20 -80.95
C LYS A 190 -10.81 -10.82 -79.60
N ASN A 191 -10.76 -12.15 -79.50
CA ASN A 191 -10.87 -12.86 -78.22
C ASN A 191 -9.66 -12.53 -77.34
N LEU A 192 -9.91 -11.96 -76.15
CA LEU A 192 -8.86 -11.50 -75.23
C LEU A 192 -7.88 -12.62 -74.80
N LYS A 193 -8.34 -13.86 -74.69
CA LYS A 193 -7.50 -15.01 -74.29
C LYS A 193 -6.50 -15.40 -75.37
N GLU A 194 -6.96 -15.50 -76.62
CA GLU A 194 -6.10 -15.82 -77.78
C GLU A 194 -5.09 -14.70 -78.04
N PHE A 195 -5.51 -13.44 -77.86
CA PHE A 195 -4.61 -12.28 -78.01
C PHE A 195 -3.56 -12.20 -76.90
N LYS A 196 -3.89 -12.63 -75.68
CA LYS A 196 -2.94 -12.74 -74.56
C LYS A 196 -1.87 -13.80 -74.84
N GLU A 197 -2.28 -14.95 -75.36
CA GLU A 197 -1.36 -16.05 -75.74
C GLU A 197 -0.49 -15.67 -76.95
N GLU A 198 -1.05 -14.98 -77.97
CA GLU A 198 -0.31 -14.47 -79.14
C GLU A 198 0.80 -13.48 -78.73
N LEU A 199 0.55 -12.66 -77.70
CA LEU A 199 1.52 -11.69 -77.16
C LEU A 199 2.46 -12.27 -76.10
N GLY A 200 2.29 -13.53 -75.70
CA GLY A 200 3.12 -14.19 -74.68
C GLY A 200 3.01 -13.54 -73.30
N LEU A 201 1.84 -13.00 -72.94
CA LEU A 201 1.63 -12.33 -71.65
C LEU A 201 1.27 -13.37 -70.58
N GLU A 202 2.00 -13.36 -69.47
CA GLU A 202 1.74 -14.19 -68.29
C GLU A 202 1.31 -13.30 -67.12
N TYR A 203 0.27 -13.70 -66.39
CA TYR A 203 -0.13 -13.02 -65.17
C TYR A 203 0.57 -13.61 -63.95
N ASP A 204 0.55 -12.87 -62.84
CA ASP A 204 1.15 -13.31 -61.58
C ASP A 204 0.57 -14.69 -61.15
N GLU A 205 -0.71 -14.95 -61.43
CA GLU A 205 -1.38 -16.22 -61.15
C GLU A 205 -0.89 -17.38 -62.05
N ASP A 206 -0.39 -17.09 -63.26
CA ASP A 206 0.14 -18.09 -64.20
C ASP A 206 1.55 -18.58 -63.77
N VAL A 207 2.26 -17.79 -62.95
CA VAL A 207 3.57 -18.12 -62.37
C VAL A 207 3.52 -18.46 -60.87
N ASP A 208 2.32 -18.69 -60.33
CA ASP A 208 2.03 -19.01 -58.92
C ASP A 208 2.55 -17.96 -57.92
N VAL A 209 2.54 -16.69 -58.30
CA VAL A 209 2.96 -15.58 -57.43
C VAL A 209 1.75 -14.70 -57.10
N SER A 210 1.53 -14.44 -55.81
CA SER A 210 0.46 -13.54 -55.36
C SER A 210 1.02 -12.25 -54.78
N LEU A 211 0.76 -11.13 -55.46
CA LEU A 211 1.08 -9.80 -54.97
C LEU A 211 0.36 -9.47 -53.65
N GLN A 212 -0.82 -10.07 -53.43
CA GLN A 212 -1.58 -9.90 -52.20
C GLN A 212 -0.90 -10.63 -51.04
N SER A 213 -0.52 -11.90 -51.21
CA SER A 213 0.12 -12.68 -50.15
C SER A 213 1.47 -12.08 -49.74
N LEU A 214 2.28 -11.65 -50.73
CA LEU A 214 3.57 -11.01 -50.50
C LEU A 214 3.42 -9.60 -49.88
N GLY A 215 2.37 -8.87 -50.25
CA GLY A 215 2.02 -7.59 -49.64
C GLY A 215 1.54 -7.72 -48.18
N GLU A 216 0.83 -8.78 -47.83
CA GLU A 216 0.36 -9.06 -46.48
C GLU A 216 1.51 -9.45 -45.53
N LEU A 217 2.52 -10.17 -46.03
CA LEU A 217 3.75 -10.45 -45.29
C LEU A 217 4.45 -9.16 -44.84
N LEU A 218 4.47 -8.13 -45.69
CA LEU A 218 5.03 -6.81 -45.35
C LEU A 218 4.23 -6.11 -44.25
N GLN A 219 2.90 -6.18 -44.30
CA GLN A 219 2.03 -5.61 -43.28
C GLN A 219 2.22 -6.30 -41.92
N ARG A 220 2.41 -7.62 -41.91
CA ARG A 220 2.72 -8.38 -40.68
C ARG A 220 4.07 -7.96 -40.11
N VAL A 221 5.11 -7.82 -40.93
CA VAL A 221 6.44 -7.39 -40.47
C VAL A 221 6.42 -5.95 -39.93
N LEU A 222 5.77 -5.01 -40.63
CA LEU A 222 5.59 -3.63 -40.15
C LEU A 222 4.73 -3.55 -38.88
N PHE A 223 3.78 -4.45 -38.69
CA PHE A 223 2.97 -4.55 -37.48
C PHE A 223 3.79 -5.01 -36.26
N PHE A 224 4.74 -5.93 -36.46
CA PHE A 224 5.67 -6.37 -35.43
C PHE A 224 6.81 -5.35 -35.18
N ALA A 225 7.30 -4.66 -36.22
CA ALA A 225 8.37 -3.65 -36.11
C ALA A 225 7.89 -2.33 -35.49
N LYS A 226 6.66 -1.90 -35.80
CA LYS A 226 5.99 -0.80 -35.10
C LYS A 226 5.45 -1.35 -33.78
N GLY A 227 6.32 -1.53 -32.79
CA GLY A 227 6.07 -2.13 -31.48
C GLY A 227 4.74 -1.73 -30.82
N ASN A 228 3.64 -2.34 -31.28
CA ASN A 228 2.32 -2.14 -30.74
C ASN A 228 2.01 -3.33 -29.84
N ILE A 229 2.88 -3.51 -28.85
CA ILE A 229 2.65 -4.39 -27.70
C ILE A 229 1.28 -4.06 -27.09
N ALA A 230 0.83 -2.80 -27.17
CA ALA A 230 -0.50 -2.37 -26.76
C ALA A 230 -1.65 -3.04 -27.53
N LYS A 231 -1.52 -3.28 -28.83
CA LYS A 231 -2.55 -3.99 -29.61
C LYS A 231 -2.52 -5.50 -29.34
N PHE A 232 -1.32 -6.08 -29.21
CA PHE A 232 -1.19 -7.50 -28.82
C PHE A 232 -1.74 -7.74 -27.40
N ILE A 233 -1.51 -6.82 -26.47
CA ILE A 233 -2.09 -6.84 -25.11
C ILE A 233 -3.61 -6.63 -25.18
N LEU A 234 -4.13 -5.72 -26.02
CA LEU A 234 -5.58 -5.55 -26.18
C LEU A 234 -6.24 -6.80 -26.76
N ASP A 235 -5.64 -7.42 -27.77
CA ASP A 235 -6.18 -8.62 -28.42
C ASP A 235 -6.11 -9.82 -27.46
N LEU A 236 -5.01 -10.01 -26.73
CA LEU A 236 -4.90 -11.04 -25.69
C LEU A 236 -5.93 -10.82 -24.57
N ARG A 237 -6.19 -9.56 -24.24
CA ARG A 237 -7.17 -9.15 -23.21
C ARG A 237 -8.62 -9.27 -23.67
N MET A 238 -8.88 -9.15 -24.97
CA MET A 238 -10.19 -9.39 -25.57
C MET A 238 -10.50 -10.90 -25.63
N VAL A 239 -9.48 -11.73 -25.95
CA VAL A 239 -9.58 -13.19 -25.94
C VAL A 239 -9.78 -13.74 -24.52
N ILE A 240 -9.04 -13.21 -23.54
CA ILE A 240 -9.21 -13.58 -22.12
C ILE A 240 -10.55 -13.07 -21.57
N GLY A 241 -11.00 -11.87 -21.97
CA GLY A 241 -12.30 -11.32 -21.57
C GLY A 241 -13.52 -12.05 -22.16
N LEU A 242 -13.38 -12.67 -23.33
CA LEU A 242 -14.40 -13.54 -23.92
C LEU A 242 -14.43 -14.93 -23.24
N ALA A 243 -13.30 -15.41 -22.71
CA ALA A 243 -13.19 -16.68 -22.01
C ALA A 243 -13.65 -16.60 -20.53
N CYS A 244 -13.46 -15.45 -19.87
CA CYS A 244 -13.89 -15.19 -18.50
C CYS A 244 -15.08 -14.21 -18.49
N GLY A 245 -16.29 -14.73 -18.73
CA GLY A 245 -17.52 -13.98 -18.51
C GLY A 245 -17.79 -13.76 -17.02
N ARG A 246 -17.22 -12.69 -16.44
CA ARG A 246 -17.73 -11.88 -15.32
C ARG A 246 -16.65 -10.94 -14.76
N GLU A 247 -17.10 -9.75 -14.34
CA GLU A 247 -16.39 -8.72 -13.55
C GLU A 247 -15.45 -7.75 -14.29
N PHE A 248 -16.07 -6.77 -14.97
CA PHE A 248 -15.46 -5.53 -15.44
C PHE A 248 -15.74 -4.41 -14.41
N ASP A 249 -14.87 -4.20 -13.42
CA ASP A 249 -14.95 -2.98 -12.60
C ASP A 249 -13.61 -2.42 -12.07
N ILE A 250 -12.47 -3.03 -12.42
CA ILE A 250 -11.15 -2.58 -11.89
C ILE A 250 -10.40 -1.65 -12.87
N TRP A 251 -10.84 -1.50 -14.11
CA TRP A 251 -9.95 -1.01 -15.20
C TRP A 251 -10.05 0.47 -15.59
N TYR A 252 -10.65 1.33 -14.78
CA TYR A 252 -10.63 2.79 -15.03
C TYR A 252 -9.42 3.52 -14.41
N LYS A 253 -8.56 2.85 -13.63
CA LYS A 253 -7.40 3.47 -12.95
C LYS A 253 -6.08 3.45 -13.70
N LEU A 254 -6.02 2.89 -14.92
CA LEU A 254 -4.79 2.77 -15.70
C LEU A 254 -4.85 3.53 -17.04
N LYS A 255 -5.18 4.82 -16.98
CA LYS A 255 -5.08 5.74 -18.13
C LYS A 255 -4.01 6.78 -17.85
N LEU A 256 -3.05 6.86 -18.78
CA LEU A 256 -2.06 7.92 -19.00
C LEU A 256 -0.83 7.94 -18.08
N LEU A 257 0.20 7.19 -18.46
CA LEU A 257 1.60 7.59 -18.25
C LEU A 257 2.31 7.54 -19.62
N PRO A 258 2.89 8.66 -20.10
CA PRO A 258 3.69 8.66 -21.31
C PRO A 258 5.05 8.01 -21.02
N VAL A 259 5.48 7.10 -21.89
CA VAL A 259 6.82 6.52 -21.86
C VAL A 259 7.80 7.59 -22.37
N GLN A 260 8.49 8.28 -21.45
CA GLN A 260 9.72 8.99 -21.79
C GLN A 260 10.91 8.05 -21.59
N VAL A 261 11.64 7.82 -22.67
CA VAL A 261 12.95 7.19 -22.66
C VAL A 261 13.93 8.19 -22.05
N VAL A 262 14.38 7.94 -20.82
CA VAL A 262 15.47 8.71 -20.19
C VAL A 262 16.65 7.76 -20.01
N ASN A 263 17.66 7.89 -20.87
CA ASN A 263 19.01 7.42 -20.58
C ASN A 263 19.55 8.26 -19.43
N SER A 264 19.80 7.69 -18.25
CA SER A 264 20.60 8.34 -17.20
C SER A 264 21.46 7.33 -16.45
N ILE A 265 22.75 7.63 -16.48
CA ILE A 265 23.83 7.09 -15.66
C ILE A 265 23.76 7.80 -14.29
N GLY A 266 23.66 7.07 -13.17
CA GLY A 266 23.84 7.61 -11.81
C GLY A 266 22.93 6.99 -10.71
N PRO A 267 23.34 6.94 -9.42
CA PRO A 267 22.84 5.93 -8.46
C PRO A 267 21.71 6.37 -7.50
N SER A 268 20.90 5.36 -7.13
CA SER A 268 20.22 5.04 -5.84
C SER A 268 19.73 6.15 -4.90
N ILE A 269 18.46 6.06 -4.46
CA ILE A 269 18.00 6.04 -3.04
C ILE A 269 16.51 5.61 -3.01
N ARG A 270 16.16 4.67 -2.12
CA ARG A 270 14.79 4.19 -1.86
C ARG A 270 14.25 4.87 -0.60
N HIS A 271 13.04 5.43 -0.66
CA HIS A 271 12.21 5.67 0.53
C HIS A 271 10.91 4.86 0.39
N VAL A 272 10.66 3.97 1.35
CA VAL A 272 9.43 3.20 1.49
C VAL A 272 8.56 3.92 2.53
N GLY A 273 7.45 4.50 2.09
CA GLY A 273 6.43 5.10 2.95
C GLY A 273 5.11 4.35 2.83
N LEU A 274 4.58 3.85 3.95
CA LEU A 274 3.26 3.23 4.08
C LEU A 274 2.18 4.33 4.01
N ILE A 275 1.17 4.14 3.15
CA ILE A 275 0.00 5.03 3.04
C ILE A 275 -1.11 4.48 3.96
N PRO A 276 -1.63 5.25 4.93
CA PRO A 276 -2.76 4.82 5.73
C PRO A 276 -4.09 5.04 4.98
N SER A 277 -4.98 4.05 5.06
CA SER A 277 -6.33 4.08 4.48
C SER A 277 -7.33 4.74 5.46
N GLY A 278 -7.60 6.03 5.29
CA GLY A 278 -8.68 6.74 5.99
C GLY A 278 -8.86 8.18 5.48
N PRO A 279 -10.07 8.77 5.52
CA PRO A 279 -10.31 10.13 5.06
C PRO A 279 -9.62 11.17 5.97
N PRO A 280 -9.10 12.29 5.41
CA PRO A 280 -8.28 13.24 6.15
C PRO A 280 -9.09 14.08 7.16
N THR A 281 -8.52 14.30 8.34
CA THR A 281 -9.02 15.20 9.38
C THR A 281 -8.97 16.67 8.92
N ARG A 282 -10.07 17.39 9.07
CA ARG A 282 -10.21 18.81 8.71
C ARG A 282 -9.45 19.68 9.73
N GLY A 283 -8.42 20.40 9.28
CA GLY A 283 -7.61 21.30 10.11
C GLY A 283 -7.59 22.72 9.56
N HIS A 284 -7.66 23.71 10.45
CA HIS A 284 -7.45 25.14 10.16
C HIS A 284 -6.04 25.54 10.62
N SER A 285 -5.30 26.24 9.77
CA SER A 285 -4.00 26.81 10.14
C SER A 285 -3.82 28.20 9.54
N GLU A 286 -3.53 29.18 10.40
CA GLU A 286 -3.17 30.55 10.01
C GLU A 286 -1.67 30.62 9.72
N ILE A 287 -1.30 31.26 8.61
CA ILE A 287 0.11 31.50 8.26
C ILE A 287 0.45 32.95 8.63
N LYS A 288 1.39 33.12 9.56
CA LYS A 288 1.93 34.42 9.97
C LYS A 288 3.35 34.60 9.48
N ASN A 289 3.73 35.82 9.13
CA ASN A 289 5.13 36.16 8.82
C ASN A 289 5.98 36.23 10.11
N GLU A 290 7.30 36.39 9.96
CA GLU A 290 8.25 36.48 11.09
C GLU A 290 8.00 37.68 12.01
N LYS A 291 7.15 38.64 11.61
CA LYS A 291 6.72 39.79 12.41
C LYS A 291 5.33 39.59 13.06
N GLY A 292 4.71 38.43 12.87
CA GLY A 292 3.42 38.07 13.45
C GLY A 292 2.19 38.56 12.66
N GLU A 293 2.36 39.15 11.48
CA GLU A 293 1.25 39.62 10.64
C GLU A 293 0.66 38.47 9.82
N ASN A 294 -0.68 38.40 9.76
CA ASN A 294 -1.40 37.30 9.11
C ASN A 294 -1.33 37.45 7.58
N MET A 295 -0.70 36.46 6.92
CA MET A 295 -0.53 36.45 5.46
C MET A 295 -1.54 35.54 4.74
N GLY A 296 -2.41 34.86 5.47
CA GLY A 296 -3.47 34.04 4.89
C GLY A 296 -3.82 32.80 5.71
N GLU A 297 -4.97 32.22 5.40
CA GLU A 297 -5.48 31.00 6.00
C GLU A 297 -5.41 29.83 5.02
N VAL A 298 -5.05 28.65 5.53
CA VAL A 298 -5.13 27.41 4.76
C VAL A 298 -6.14 26.48 5.41
N THR A 299 -7.17 26.15 4.64
CA THR A 299 -8.15 25.11 4.97
C THR A 299 -7.97 23.93 4.01
N TYR A 300 -7.66 22.76 4.57
CA TYR A 300 -7.60 21.54 3.78
C TYR A 300 -8.96 20.81 3.86
N GLY A 301 -9.75 20.93 2.79
CA GLY A 301 -11.00 20.21 2.62
C GLY A 301 -11.73 20.61 1.34
N GLY A 302 -11.43 19.90 0.24
CA GLY A 302 -12.20 19.95 -1.02
C GLY A 302 -12.03 21.24 -1.83
N PHE A 303 -11.41 21.11 -3.02
CA PHE A 303 -11.19 22.17 -4.02
C PHE A 303 -10.28 23.34 -3.58
N LEU A 304 -9.00 23.25 -3.97
CA LEU A 304 -8.07 24.38 -3.95
C LEU A 304 -8.53 25.46 -4.95
N VAL A 305 -8.92 26.63 -4.45
CA VAL A 305 -8.94 27.88 -5.22
C VAL A 305 -7.90 28.79 -4.59
N LEU A 306 -6.77 28.97 -5.30
CA LEU A 306 -5.75 29.94 -4.92
C LEU A 306 -6.15 31.30 -5.52
N ALA A 307 -6.63 32.22 -4.69
CA ALA A 307 -6.84 33.61 -5.09
C ALA A 307 -5.72 34.47 -4.50
N LEU A 308 -4.71 34.78 -5.32
CA LEU A 308 -3.73 35.82 -5.02
C LEU A 308 -4.37 37.19 -5.34
N ARG A 309 -4.60 38.01 -4.30
CA ARG A 309 -4.89 39.44 -4.48
C ARG A 309 -3.56 40.15 -4.76
N THR A 310 -3.53 40.90 -5.86
CA THR A 310 -2.52 41.92 -6.17
C THR A 310 -2.75 43.16 -5.31
#